data_AF-A0A6A3V185-F1
#
_entry.id   AF-A0A6A3V185-F1
#
_cell.length_a   1.000
_cell.length_b   1.000
_cell.length_c   1.000
_cell.angle_alpha   90.00
_cell.angle_beta   90.00
_cell.angle_gamma   90.00
#
_symmetry.space_group_name_H-M   'P 1'
#
loop_
_entity.id
_entity.type
_entity.pdbx_description
1 polymer ?
#
loop_
_entity_poly.entity_id
_entity_poly.type
_entity_poly.pdbx_seq_one_letter_code
_entity_poly.pdbx_strand_id
1 'polypeptide(L)'
;MTSKTPQAGTTVFTYKSYVNASALEDFNEKASLSTRIRWLYGSMAVQGGWSDKMRIYEMKLKLPSSARDWRYNLDESVRHSWKRFLKAFKEKYCKAKTSDSERYYSMTQKKTEAPLEFF
;
A
#
# COMPACT_ATOMS: atom_id res chain seq x y z
N MET A 1 37.09 50.15 -6.53
CA MET A 1 35.65 49.83 -6.61
C MET A 1 35.47 48.37 -6.27
N THR A 2 34.75 48.09 -5.17
CA THR A 2 34.36 46.74 -4.72
C THR A 2 33.08 46.28 -5.42
N SER A 3 33.06 45.08 -6.02
CA SER A 3 31.83 44.40 -6.41
C SER A 3 31.87 42.90 -6.08
N LYS A 4 31.34 42.64 -4.88
CA LYS A 4 30.66 41.48 -4.28
C LYS A 4 30.61 40.15 -5.08
N THR A 5 31.19 39.13 -4.46
CA THR A 5 30.93 37.70 -4.66
C THR A 5 29.48 37.35 -4.30
N PRO A 6 28.77 36.49 -5.07
CA PRO A 6 27.49 35.95 -4.64
C PRO A 6 27.74 34.94 -3.52
N GLN A 7 27.16 35.19 -2.34
CA GLN A 7 27.17 34.26 -1.23
C GLN A 7 26.31 33.05 -1.62
N ALA A 8 26.96 31.90 -1.85
CA ALA A 8 26.27 30.65 -2.08
C ALA A 8 25.53 30.27 -0.79
N GLY A 9 24.23 30.54 -0.75
CA GLY A 9 23.36 30.07 0.31
C GLY A 9 23.36 28.54 0.30
N THR A 10 24.10 27.94 1.22
CA THR A 10 24.05 26.50 1.47
C THR A 10 22.68 26.19 2.06
N THR A 11 21.71 25.90 1.19
CA THR A 11 20.46 25.27 1.60
C THR A 11 20.81 23.89 2.14
N VAL A 12 20.92 23.78 3.47
CA VAL A 12 21.09 22.51 4.17
C VAL A 12 19.82 21.70 3.95
N PHE A 13 19.80 20.89 2.89
CA PHE A 13 18.74 19.93 2.64
C PHE A 13 18.85 18.88 3.74
N THR A 14 18.02 19.01 4.77
CA THR A 14 17.93 17.99 5.82
C THR A 14 17.30 16.75 5.20
N TYR A 15 18.14 15.90 4.62
CA TYR A 15 17.75 14.59 4.12
C TYR A 15 17.37 13.76 5.35
N LYS A 16 16.08 13.77 5.72
CA LYS A 16 15.55 12.74 6.60
C LYS A 16 15.66 11.45 5.82
N SER A 17 16.57 10.57 6.23
CA SER A 17 16.67 9.21 5.72
C SER A 17 15.32 8.54 5.93
N TYR A 18 14.46 8.60 4.93
CA TYR A 18 13.22 7.85 4.90
C TYR A 18 13.59 6.38 5.08
N VAL A 19 12.87 5.67 5.96
CA VAL A 19 13.01 4.21 6.09
C VAL A 19 13.02 3.64 4.69
N ASN A 20 14.11 2.96 4.35
CA ASN A 20 14.42 2.63 2.97
C ASN A 20 13.24 1.88 2.34
N ALA A 21 12.70 2.40 1.24
CA ALA A 21 11.63 1.74 0.48
C ALA A 21 12.03 0.31 0.04
N SER A 22 13.33 0.01 -0.01
CA SER A 22 13.88 -1.32 -0.24
C SER A 22 13.54 -2.33 0.85
N ALA A 23 13.13 -1.91 2.06
CA ALA A 23 12.70 -2.79 3.13
C ALA A 23 11.31 -3.40 2.87
N LEU A 24 10.53 -2.83 1.95
CA LEU A 24 9.22 -3.36 1.62
C LEU A 24 9.34 -4.46 0.56
N GLU A 25 8.86 -5.66 0.86
CA GLU A 25 8.74 -6.73 -0.13
C GLU A 25 7.78 -6.34 -1.26
N ASP A 26 7.93 -6.97 -2.42
CA ASP A 26 7.02 -6.77 -3.55
C ASP A 26 5.62 -7.32 -3.24
N PHE A 27 4.59 -6.69 -3.81
CA PHE A 27 3.21 -7.12 -3.62
C PHE A 27 2.95 -8.44 -4.35
N ASN A 28 2.38 -9.42 -3.64
CA ASN A 28 1.93 -10.67 -4.24
C ASN A 28 0.39 -10.73 -4.31
N GLU A 29 -0.15 -10.57 -5.52
CA GLU A 29 -1.59 -10.64 -5.78
C GLU A 29 -2.22 -12.00 -5.40
N LYS A 30 -1.44 -13.08 -5.52
CA LYS A 30 -1.88 -14.47 -5.27
C LYS A 30 -1.74 -14.88 -3.80
N ALA A 31 -1.16 -14.04 -2.95
CA ALA A 31 -1.03 -14.33 -1.54
C ALA A 31 -2.41 -14.36 -0.85
N SER A 32 -2.46 -14.99 0.33
CA SER A 32 -3.67 -15.04 1.14
C SER A 32 -4.21 -13.63 1.43
N LEU A 33 -5.51 -13.50 1.69
CA LEU A 33 -6.11 -12.21 2.02
C LEU A 33 -5.43 -11.56 3.23
N SER A 34 -5.13 -12.31 4.28
CA SER A 34 -4.46 -11.81 5.47
C SER A 34 -3.04 -11.31 5.17
N THR A 35 -2.28 -12.04 4.32
CA THR A 35 -0.96 -11.60 3.86
C THR A 35 -1.03 -10.28 3.08
N ARG A 36 -1.98 -10.15 2.16
CA ARG A 36 -2.17 -8.92 1.36
C ARG A 36 -2.56 -7.72 2.22
N ILE A 37 -3.44 -7.94 3.20
CA ILE A 37 -3.83 -6.92 4.19
C ILE A 37 -2.62 -6.51 5.04
N ARG A 38 -1.85 -7.48 5.56
CA ARG A 38 -0.64 -7.22 6.35
C ARG A 38 0.39 -6.42 5.56
N TRP A 39 0.64 -6.81 4.32
CA TRP A 39 1.53 -6.09 3.41
C TRP A 39 1.10 -4.64 3.24
N LEU A 40 -0.20 -4.38 3.04
CA LEU A 40 -0.72 -3.03 2.88
C LEU A 40 -0.48 -2.19 4.14
N TYR A 41 -0.81 -2.71 5.33
CA TYR A 41 -0.57 -1.98 6.58
C TYR A 41 0.92 -1.75 6.85
N GLY A 42 1.77 -2.74 6.57
CA GLY A 42 3.23 -2.60 6.65
C GLY A 42 3.75 -1.50 5.71
N SER A 43 3.28 -1.48 4.46
CA SER A 43 3.64 -0.43 3.50
C SER A 43 3.24 0.96 3.97
N MET A 44 2.04 1.12 4.55
CA MET A 44 1.57 2.40 5.06
C MET A 44 2.37 2.87 6.29
N ALA A 45 2.80 1.95 7.15
CA ALA A 45 3.63 2.28 8.32
C ALA A 45 5.01 2.82 7.92
N VAL A 46 5.63 2.24 6.89
CA VAL A 46 6.92 2.70 6.33
C VAL A 46 6.79 4.08 5.66
N GLN A 47 5.63 4.37 5.07
CA GLN A 47 5.35 5.59 4.31
C GLN A 47 4.94 6.80 5.18
N GLY A 48 5.19 6.73 6.49
CA GLY A 48 4.96 7.84 7.42
C GLY A 48 5.74 9.09 7.01
N GLY A 49 5.05 10.21 6.83
CA GLY A 49 5.67 11.49 6.44
C GLY A 49 6.02 11.64 4.95
N TRP A 50 5.71 10.65 4.10
CA TRP A 50 5.93 10.76 2.65
C TRP A 50 4.86 11.62 1.98
N SER A 51 5.22 12.27 0.86
CA SER A 51 4.23 12.93 0.00
C SER A 51 3.37 11.92 -0.76
N ASP A 52 2.14 12.29 -1.11
CA ASP A 52 1.24 11.40 -1.87
C ASP A 52 1.84 10.97 -3.21
N LYS A 53 2.56 11.88 -3.89
CA LYS A 53 3.27 11.56 -5.13
C LYS A 53 4.34 10.47 -4.92
N MET A 54 5.06 10.54 -3.80
CA MET A 54 6.05 9.53 -3.42
C MET A 54 5.40 8.18 -3.12
N ARG A 55 4.31 8.17 -2.34
CA ARG A 55 3.56 6.95 -2.01
C ARG A 55 3.04 6.25 -3.27
N ILE A 56 2.50 7.01 -4.21
CA ILE A 56 2.00 6.48 -5.50
C ILE A 56 3.14 5.91 -6.34
N TYR A 57 4.27 6.63 -6.43
CA TYR A 57 5.43 6.17 -7.18
C TYR A 57 6.00 4.87 -6.63
N GLU A 58 6.21 4.80 -5.31
CA GLU A 58 6.77 3.64 -4.63
C GLU A 58 5.83 2.43 -4.68
N MET A 59 4.52 2.63 -4.46
CA MET A 59 3.54 1.58 -4.69
C MET A 59 3.64 1.02 -6.11
N LYS A 60 3.73 1.88 -7.13
CA LYS A 60 3.86 1.42 -8.53
C LYS A 60 5.09 0.51 -8.73
N LEU A 61 6.20 0.80 -8.08
CA LEU A 61 7.42 -0.02 -8.17
C LEU A 61 7.24 -1.41 -7.56
N LYS A 62 6.54 -1.49 -6.43
CA LYS A 62 6.30 -2.73 -5.68
C LYS A 62 5.17 -3.58 -6.25
N LEU A 63 4.40 -3.07 -7.20
CA LEU A 63 3.32 -3.83 -7.84
C LEU A 63 3.88 -4.76 -8.93
N PRO A 64 3.39 -6.01 -9.02
CA PRO A 64 3.67 -6.90 -10.14
C PRO A 64 3.00 -6.37 -11.42
N SER A 65 3.41 -6.87 -12.59
CA SER A 65 2.92 -6.40 -13.88
C SER A 65 1.39 -6.40 -13.99
N SER A 66 0.71 -7.48 -13.58
CA SER A 66 -0.76 -7.56 -13.60
C SER A 66 -1.45 -6.42 -12.82
N ALA A 67 -0.90 -6.06 -11.66
CA ALA A 67 -1.44 -4.98 -10.84
C ALA A 67 -1.09 -3.59 -11.40
N ARG A 68 0.04 -3.45 -12.08
CA ARG A 68 0.36 -2.22 -12.83
C ARG A 68 -0.59 -2.02 -14.01
N ASP A 69 -0.88 -3.08 -14.76
CA ASP A 69 -1.82 -3.04 -15.89
C ASP A 69 -3.24 -2.69 -15.42
N TRP A 70 -3.71 -3.32 -14.34
CA TRP A 70 -4.97 -2.93 -13.68
C TRP A 70 -4.97 -1.46 -13.27
N ARG A 71 -3.86 -0.96 -12.69
CA ARG A 71 -3.75 0.45 -12.30
C ARG A 71 -3.84 1.37 -13.52
N TYR A 72 -3.22 1.03 -14.65
CA TYR A 72 -3.27 1.86 -15.88
C TYR A 72 -4.69 1.99 -16.44
N ASN A 73 -5.55 1.00 -16.20
CA ASN A 73 -6.96 1.04 -16.58
C ASN A 73 -7.83 1.90 -15.64
N LEU A 74 -7.28 2.45 -14.55
CA LEU A 74 -7.99 3.41 -13.69
C LEU A 74 -7.92 4.81 -14.27
N ASP A 75 -8.95 5.60 -13.99
CA ASP A 75 -8.97 7.03 -14.30
C ASP A 75 -7.73 7.76 -13.77
N GLU A 76 -7.23 8.72 -14.55
CA GLU A 76 -6.09 9.57 -14.18
C GLU A 76 -6.28 10.19 -12.78
N SER A 77 -7.49 10.69 -12.51
CA SER A 77 -7.82 11.33 -11.24
C SER A 77 -7.82 10.37 -10.03
N VAL A 78 -8.01 9.06 -10.27
CA VAL A 78 -7.87 8.01 -9.26
C VAL A 78 -6.40 7.65 -9.08
N ARG A 79 -5.66 7.47 -10.19
CA ARG A 79 -4.23 7.11 -10.19
C ARG A 79 -3.34 8.11 -9.46
N HIS A 80 -3.69 9.39 -9.49
CA HIS A 80 -2.89 10.48 -8.94
C HIS A 80 -3.32 10.95 -7.54
N SER A 81 -4.46 10.47 -7.05
CA SER A 81 -4.93 10.74 -5.69
C SER A 81 -4.63 9.55 -4.80
N TRP A 82 -3.75 9.71 -3.81
CA TRP A 82 -3.37 8.62 -2.90
C TRP A 82 -4.60 8.00 -2.22
N LYS A 83 -5.49 8.85 -1.70
CA LYS A 83 -6.73 8.42 -1.05
C LYS A 83 -7.62 7.58 -1.97
N ARG A 84 -7.82 8.01 -3.22
CA ARG A 84 -8.69 7.30 -4.18
C ARG A 84 -8.04 6.02 -4.68
N PHE A 85 -6.75 6.07 -5.01
CA PHE A 85 -5.97 4.90 -5.39
C PHE A 85 -5.99 3.83 -4.29
N LEU A 86 -5.73 4.21 -3.04
CA LEU A 86 -5.73 3.29 -1.91
C LEU A 86 -7.09 2.64 -1.68
N LYS A 87 -8.19 3.39 -1.86
CA LYS A 87 -9.55 2.85 -1.80
C LYS A 87 -9.77 1.78 -2.88
N ALA A 88 -9.48 2.11 -4.14
CA ALA A 88 -9.62 1.18 -5.26
C ALA A 88 -8.74 -0.08 -5.09
N PHE A 89 -7.51 0.10 -4.58
CA PHE A 89 -6.59 -0.99 -4.29
C PHE A 89 -7.15 -1.94 -3.23
N LYS A 90 -7.66 -1.41 -2.11
CA LYS A 90 -8.28 -2.20 -1.05
C LYS A 90 -9.49 -2.98 -1.56
N GLU A 91 -10.34 -2.36 -2.37
CA GLU A 91 -11.51 -2.99 -2.95
C GLU A 91 -11.14 -4.14 -3.90
N LYS A 92 -10.09 -3.97 -4.70
CA LYS A 92 -9.64 -4.99 -5.66
C LYS A 92 -8.89 -6.15 -5.01
N TYR A 93 -7.98 -5.86 -4.09
CA TYR A 93 -6.99 -6.83 -3.61
C TYR A 93 -7.12 -7.20 -2.12
N CYS A 94 -7.80 -6.39 -1.32
CA CYS A 94 -7.95 -6.60 0.12
C CYS A 94 -9.40 -6.84 0.55
N LYS A 95 -10.33 -7.02 -0.39
CA LYS A 95 -11.71 -7.40 -0.10
C LYS A 95 -11.85 -8.92 -0.04
N ALA A 96 -12.61 -9.42 0.94
CA ALA A 96 -12.98 -10.83 0.96
C ALA A 96 -13.85 -11.17 -0.26
N LYS A 97 -13.63 -12.36 -0.84
CA LYS A 97 -14.42 -12.84 -1.98
C LYS A 97 -15.84 -13.22 -1.57
N THR A 98 -15.97 -13.85 -0.40
CA THR A 98 -17.23 -14.18 0.24
C THR A 98 -17.64 -13.05 1.17
N SER A 99 -18.95 -12.79 1.24
CA SER A 99 -19.48 -11.89 2.26
C SER A 99 -19.39 -12.52 3.64
N ASP A 100 -19.47 -11.70 4.70
CA ASP A 100 -19.51 -12.22 6.07
C ASP A 100 -20.74 -13.11 6.30
N SER A 101 -21.89 -12.78 5.70
CA SER A 101 -23.09 -13.62 5.79
C SER A 101 -22.91 -14.95 5.08
N GLU A 102 -22.31 -14.96 3.88
CA GLU A 102 -22.02 -16.18 3.15
C GLU A 102 -21.02 -17.06 3.90
N ARG A 103 -20.00 -16.47 4.53
CA ARG A 103 -19.11 -17.17 5.46
C ARG A 103 -19.86 -17.77 6.64
N TYR A 104 -20.73 -17.00 7.28
CA TYR A 104 -21.50 -17.41 8.45
C TYR A 104 -22.45 -18.58 8.17
N TYR A 105 -23.08 -18.61 6.99
CA TYR A 105 -23.99 -19.71 6.62
C TYR A 105 -23.29 -20.91 5.98
N SER A 106 -22.04 -20.77 5.53
CA SER A 106 -21.25 -21.88 4.96
C SER A 106 -20.27 -22.52 5.92
N MET A 107 -19.96 -21.87 7.05
CA MET A 107 -19.08 -22.43 8.07
C MET A 107 -19.73 -23.62 8.77
N THR A 108 -18.97 -24.70 8.92
CA THR A 108 -19.41 -25.94 9.58
C THR A 108 -18.40 -26.31 10.65
N GLN A 109 -18.91 -26.56 11.86
CA GLN A 109 -18.05 -26.89 13.00
C GLN A 109 -17.44 -28.27 12.76
N LYS A 110 -16.12 -28.36 12.81
CA LYS A 110 -15.46 -29.66 12.74
C LYS A 110 -15.75 -30.43 14.03
N LYS A 111 -15.91 -31.76 13.92
CA LYS A 111 -16.21 -32.62 15.08
C LYS A 111 -15.19 -32.50 16.23
N THR A 112 -13.98 -32.07 15.93
CA THR A 112 -12.86 -31.93 16.87
C THR A 112 -12.64 -30.50 17.36
N GLU A 113 -13.42 -29.53 16.88
CA GLU A 113 -13.25 -28.10 17.15
C GLU A 113 -14.12 -27.69 18.34
N ALA A 114 -13.51 -27.06 19.35
CA ALA A 114 -14.24 -26.58 20.51
C ALA A 114 -15.23 -25.48 20.10
N PRO A 115 -16.42 -25.39 20.71
CA PRO A 115 -17.41 -24.36 20.37
C PRO A 115 -16.87 -22.92 20.46
N LEU A 116 -15.90 -22.66 21.34
CA LEU A 116 -15.28 -21.34 21.50
C LEU A 116 -14.39 -20.94 20.31
N GLU A 117 -13.81 -21.91 19.60
CA GLU A 117 -12.91 -21.68 18.46
C GLU A 117 -13.67 -21.61 17.12
N PHE A 118 -14.97 -21.93 17.12
CA PHE A 118 -15.78 -22.04 15.91
C PHE A 118 -16.32 -20.69 15.39
N PHE A 119 -16.51 -19.71 16.28
CA PHE A 119 -17.07 -18.39 15.96
C PHE A 119 -15.98 -17.34 15.73
#